data_AF-A0A8B5WV36-F1
#
_entry.id   AF-A0A8B5WV36-F1
#
_cell.length_a   1.000
_cell.length_b   1.000
_cell.length_c   1.000
_cell.angle_alpha   90.00
_cell.angle_beta   90.00
_cell.angle_gamma   90.00
#
_symmetry.space_group_name_H-M   'P 1'
#
loop_
_entity.id
_entity.type
_entity.pdbx_description
1 polymer ?
#
loop_
_entity_poly.entity_id
_entity_poly.type
_entity_poly.pdbx_seq_one_letter_code
_entity_poly.pdbx_strand_id
1 'polypeptide(L)'
;MRRRTPTMHEVNLTTSVTDELALSAPIRYRWPMFPLVACFTPGCPSTRVSGAQTCFEHIEGKSAYVAAVKAQLSSVSEHVSTNWSGVRFQTVSFDGLRIDRCAFSRASFVGCRFTDLEVSLCFFDFVEFIDCAFSASFFSACVFGGAVLRDCVFYNVELPLCNFVGSRCNQVSVVDSDLERTRFVGASLDGVRFANCNVRDTTFKNAKFGDVTFRNSNQEEAVFPSAQEPR
;
A
#
# COMPACT_ATOMS: atom_id res chain seq x y z
N MET A 1 -43.96 58.49 -39.33
CA MET A 1 -42.82 57.77 -38.74
C MET A 1 -42.99 57.74 -37.23
N ARG A 2 -43.25 56.56 -36.67
CA ARG A 2 -43.84 56.37 -35.35
C ARG A 2 -42.77 56.45 -34.24
N ARG A 3 -42.94 57.38 -33.30
CA ARG A 3 -42.42 57.29 -31.93
C ARG A 3 -43.60 56.95 -31.02
N ARG A 4 -43.50 55.87 -30.25
CA ARG A 4 -44.38 55.55 -29.12
C ARG A 4 -43.53 54.95 -28.00
N THR A 5 -43.50 55.63 -26.88
CA THR A 5 -43.16 55.10 -25.56
C THR A 5 -44.40 54.43 -24.94
N PRO A 6 -44.21 53.36 -24.14
CA PRO A 6 -45.10 53.03 -23.02
C PRO A 6 -44.27 52.81 -21.73
N THR A 7 -44.48 53.58 -20.65
CA THR A 7 -45.37 53.37 -19.49
C THR A 7 -44.95 52.26 -18.51
N MET A 8 -44.77 52.70 -17.25
CA MET A 8 -44.44 51.93 -16.04
C MET A 8 -45.49 50.89 -15.67
N HIS A 9 -45.04 49.73 -15.17
CA HIS A 9 -45.76 48.94 -14.17
C HIS A 9 -44.80 48.47 -13.07
N GLU A 10 -45.35 48.43 -11.86
CA GLU A 10 -44.73 48.30 -10.56
C GLU A 10 -43.92 47.01 -10.37
N VAL A 11 -42.77 47.10 -9.71
CA VAL A 11 -42.08 45.93 -9.13
C VAL A 11 -41.92 46.20 -7.63
N ASN A 12 -42.71 45.49 -6.84
CA ASN A 12 -42.62 45.48 -5.38
C ASN A 12 -41.42 44.63 -4.93
N LEU A 13 -40.46 45.32 -4.33
CA LEU A 13 -39.76 45.05 -3.07
C LEU A 13 -39.28 43.62 -2.72
N THR A 14 -38.00 43.62 -2.34
CA THR A 14 -37.26 42.71 -1.43
C THR A 14 -36.80 41.36 -1.98
N THR A 15 -35.56 41.33 -2.49
CA THR A 15 -34.69 40.15 -2.32
C THR A 15 -33.33 40.61 -1.82
N SER A 16 -33.02 40.14 -0.62
CA SER A 16 -31.79 40.33 0.12
C SER A 16 -30.63 39.61 -0.54
N VAL A 17 -29.49 40.28 -0.51
CA VAL A 17 -28.11 39.78 -0.63
C VAL A 17 -27.97 38.32 -0.20
N THR A 18 -27.49 37.45 -1.10
CA THR A 18 -26.56 36.36 -0.73
C THR A 18 -25.62 36.08 -1.91
N ASP A 19 -24.35 36.32 -1.62
CA ASP A 19 -23.09 35.88 -2.22
C ASP A 19 -23.12 35.02 -3.50
N GLU A 20 -22.56 35.63 -4.55
CA GLU A 20 -21.60 34.95 -5.43
C GLU A 20 -20.51 34.26 -4.60
N LEU A 21 -20.29 32.96 -4.80
CA LEU A 21 -18.99 32.28 -4.84
C LEU A 21 -19.17 30.75 -4.77
N ALA A 22 -18.31 30.03 -5.49
CA ALA A 22 -18.13 28.57 -5.52
C ALA A 22 -18.97 27.77 -6.54
N LEU A 23 -18.84 28.11 -7.83
CA LEU A 23 -18.85 27.12 -8.91
C LEU A 23 -17.40 26.70 -9.22
N SER A 24 -16.82 25.85 -8.38
CA SER A 24 -15.68 25.02 -8.76
C SER A 24 -16.17 23.59 -8.92
N ALA A 25 -16.23 23.14 -10.17
CA ALA A 25 -16.46 21.73 -10.46
C ALA A 25 -15.43 20.88 -9.70
N PRO A 26 -15.83 19.77 -9.04
CA PRO A 26 -14.86 18.92 -8.39
C PRO A 26 -13.94 18.36 -9.46
N ILE A 27 -12.63 18.51 -9.25
CA ILE A 27 -11.59 17.83 -10.01
C ILE A 27 -11.93 16.33 -9.98
N ARG A 28 -12.41 15.79 -11.10
CA ARG A 28 -12.63 14.35 -11.25
C ARG A 28 -11.27 13.68 -11.37
N TYR A 29 -10.63 13.37 -10.25
CA TYR A 29 -9.58 12.36 -10.22
C TYR A 29 -10.19 11.09 -10.79
N ARG A 30 -9.75 10.69 -11.98
CA ARG A 30 -10.49 9.77 -12.84
C ARG A 30 -10.56 8.33 -12.26
N TRP A 31 -9.80 8.02 -11.21
CA TRP A 31 -9.75 6.69 -10.62
C TRP A 31 -9.52 6.82 -9.10
N PRO A 32 -10.56 6.68 -8.25
CA PRO A 32 -10.31 6.58 -6.83
C PRO A 32 -9.51 5.30 -6.55
N MET A 33 -8.40 5.47 -5.84
CA MET A 33 -7.85 4.49 -4.90
C MET A 33 -9.00 3.75 -4.18
N PHE A 34 -8.85 2.46 -3.86
CA PHE A 34 -9.88 1.63 -3.23
C PHE A 34 -10.80 2.43 -2.28
N PRO A 35 -12.13 2.27 -2.37
CA PRO A 35 -13.04 3.17 -1.68
C PRO A 35 -12.89 3.00 -0.16
N LEU A 36 -12.44 4.07 0.51
CA LEU A 36 -12.33 4.15 1.97
C LEU A 36 -13.72 4.32 2.58
N VAL A 37 -14.53 3.26 2.51
CA VAL A 37 -15.86 3.24 3.11
C VAL A 37 -15.73 2.75 4.55
N ALA A 38 -16.26 3.52 5.48
CA ALA A 38 -16.24 3.19 6.90
C ALA A 38 -16.94 1.85 7.17
N CYS A 39 -16.43 1.12 8.15
CA CYS A 39 -17.09 -0.05 8.71
C CYS A 39 -18.44 0.35 9.33
N PHE A 40 -19.49 -0.47 9.12
CA PHE A 40 -20.83 -0.16 9.61
C PHE A 40 -21.01 -0.32 11.13
N THR A 41 -20.07 -1.00 11.80
CA THR A 41 -20.06 -1.09 13.27
C THR A 41 -19.88 0.30 13.89
N PRO A 42 -20.84 0.78 14.71
CA PRO A 42 -20.75 2.10 15.33
C PRO A 42 -19.44 2.30 16.11
N GLY A 43 -18.78 3.45 15.89
CA GLY A 43 -17.54 3.80 16.56
C GLY A 43 -16.28 3.08 16.05
N CYS A 44 -16.39 2.18 15.06
CA CYS A 44 -15.23 1.55 14.46
C CYS A 44 -14.48 2.52 13.53
N PRO A 45 -13.17 2.75 13.72
CA PRO A 45 -12.39 3.65 12.86
C PRO A 45 -11.91 2.98 11.56
N SER A 46 -12.15 1.68 11.38
CA SER A 46 -11.65 0.91 10.25
C SER A 46 -12.55 1.03 9.02
N THR A 47 -11.99 0.68 7.86
CA THR A 47 -12.73 0.58 6.61
C THR A 47 -13.29 -0.81 6.40
N ARG A 48 -14.42 -0.91 5.69
CA ARG A 48 -14.99 -2.19 5.30
C ARG A 48 -14.07 -2.89 4.30
N VAL A 49 -13.99 -4.22 4.40
CA VAL A 49 -13.29 -5.01 3.38
C VAL A 49 -14.19 -5.25 2.17
N SER A 50 -13.58 -5.56 1.02
CA SER A 50 -14.30 -5.78 -0.24
C SER A 50 -15.32 -6.90 -0.11
N GLY A 51 -16.55 -6.66 -0.58
CA GLY A 51 -17.63 -7.64 -0.53
C GLY A 51 -18.36 -7.75 0.82
N ALA A 52 -18.04 -6.90 1.81
CA ALA A 52 -18.69 -6.89 3.12
C ALA A 52 -19.13 -5.48 3.54
N GLN A 53 -20.01 -5.39 4.54
CA GLN A 53 -20.47 -4.12 5.13
C GLN A 53 -19.58 -3.64 6.29
N THR A 54 -18.72 -4.51 6.82
CA THR A 54 -17.88 -4.24 7.98
C THR A 54 -16.40 -4.50 7.69
N CYS A 55 -15.51 -4.01 8.56
CA CYS A 55 -14.09 -4.34 8.50
C CYS A 55 -13.88 -5.83 8.82
N PHE A 56 -12.70 -6.37 8.51
CA PHE A 56 -12.42 -7.78 8.73
C PHE A 56 -12.70 -8.23 10.17
N GLU A 57 -12.39 -7.39 11.17
CA GLU A 57 -12.61 -7.76 12.57
C GLU A 57 -14.09 -7.89 12.97
N HIS A 58 -14.98 -7.22 12.25
CA HIS A 58 -16.43 -7.22 12.48
C HIS A 58 -17.21 -8.06 11.45
N ILE A 59 -16.54 -8.82 10.59
CA ILE A 59 -17.22 -9.78 9.72
C ILE A 59 -17.65 -11.00 10.54
N GLU A 60 -18.92 -11.37 10.40
CA GLU A 60 -19.42 -12.69 10.79
C GLU A 60 -18.96 -13.73 9.75
N GLY A 61 -18.41 -14.86 10.22
CA GLY A 61 -17.94 -15.91 9.30
C GLY A 61 -16.61 -15.60 8.61
N LYS A 62 -15.62 -15.06 9.35
CA LYS A 62 -14.25 -14.76 8.87
C LYS A 62 -13.66 -15.89 8.00
N SER A 63 -13.82 -17.15 8.40
CA SER A 63 -13.32 -18.31 7.65
C SER A 63 -13.94 -18.44 6.26
N ALA A 64 -15.25 -18.23 6.13
CA ALA A 64 -15.95 -18.28 4.85
C ALA A 64 -15.54 -17.10 3.96
N TYR A 65 -15.39 -15.91 4.55
CA TYR A 65 -14.88 -14.74 3.84
C TYR A 65 -13.46 -14.98 3.29
N VAL A 66 -12.55 -15.47 4.13
CA VAL A 66 -11.17 -15.81 3.71
C VAL A 66 -11.18 -16.86 2.59
N ALA A 67 -12.04 -17.89 2.70
CA ALA A 67 -12.18 -18.90 1.64
C ALA A 67 -12.64 -18.29 0.31
N ALA A 68 -13.61 -17.36 0.34
CA ALA A 68 -14.07 -16.65 -0.85
C ALA A 68 -12.96 -15.78 -1.46
N VAL A 69 -12.18 -15.07 -0.65
CA VAL A 69 -11.02 -14.28 -1.13
C VAL A 69 -9.97 -15.19 -1.76
N LYS A 70 -9.63 -16.33 -1.13
CA LYS A 70 -8.69 -17.31 -1.71
C LYS A 70 -9.18 -17.85 -3.06
N ALA A 71 -10.47 -18.16 -3.18
CA ALA A 71 -11.07 -18.58 -4.44
C ALA A 71 -10.99 -17.48 -5.50
N GLN A 72 -11.18 -16.21 -5.11
CA GLN A 72 -11.03 -15.06 -6.01
C GLN A 72 -9.59 -14.91 -6.51
N LEU A 73 -8.59 -14.99 -5.61
CA LEU A 73 -7.16 -14.94 -5.94
C LEU A 73 -6.75 -16.07 -6.90
N SER A 74 -7.40 -17.23 -6.81
CA SER A 74 -7.09 -18.39 -7.67
C SER A 74 -7.76 -18.34 -9.04
N SER A 75 -8.82 -17.53 -9.21
CA SER A 75 -9.65 -17.53 -10.42
C SER A 75 -9.52 -16.25 -11.26
N VAL A 76 -8.98 -15.18 -10.69
CA VAL A 76 -8.84 -13.90 -11.34
C VAL A 76 -7.39 -13.45 -11.21
N SER A 77 -6.72 -13.23 -12.34
CA SER A 77 -5.31 -12.85 -12.37
C SER A 77 -5.06 -11.38 -12.07
N GLU A 78 -6.10 -10.53 -12.11
CA GLU A 78 -5.97 -9.09 -11.89
C GLU A 78 -6.94 -8.59 -10.81
N HIS A 79 -6.40 -7.87 -9.82
CA HIS A 79 -7.15 -7.27 -8.75
C HIS A 79 -6.87 -5.79 -8.67
N VAL A 80 -7.94 -4.99 -8.80
CA VAL A 80 -7.84 -3.54 -8.80
C VAL A 80 -8.74 -2.96 -7.73
N SER A 81 -8.21 -2.04 -6.93
CA SER A 81 -9.00 -1.24 -5.96
C SER A 81 -9.77 -2.09 -4.93
N THR A 82 -9.22 -3.24 -4.51
CA THR A 82 -9.80 -4.08 -3.44
C THR A 82 -9.25 -3.69 -2.06
N ASN A 83 -10.06 -3.92 -1.01
CA ASN A 83 -9.62 -3.77 0.36
C ASN A 83 -9.72 -5.11 1.09
N TRP A 84 -8.55 -5.68 1.41
CA TRP A 84 -8.38 -6.88 2.22
C TRP A 84 -7.58 -6.58 3.49
N SER A 85 -7.70 -5.36 4.01
CA SER A 85 -7.09 -4.96 5.27
C SER A 85 -7.52 -5.88 6.43
N GLY A 86 -6.55 -6.31 7.23
CA GLY A 86 -6.78 -7.21 8.37
C GLY A 86 -6.95 -8.68 8.02
N VAL A 87 -7.11 -9.04 6.74
CA VAL A 87 -7.33 -10.44 6.32
C VAL A 87 -6.08 -11.28 6.64
N ARG A 88 -6.32 -12.52 7.09
CA ARG A 88 -5.24 -13.47 7.43
C ARG A 88 -5.12 -14.54 6.35
N PHE A 89 -4.00 -14.54 5.65
CA PHE A 89 -3.63 -15.50 4.62
C PHE A 89 -2.63 -16.50 5.20
N GLN A 90 -2.95 -17.77 5.09
CA GLN A 90 -2.07 -18.87 5.47
C GLN A 90 -1.93 -19.81 4.30
N THR A 91 -0.67 -20.08 3.93
CA THR A 91 -0.26 -20.99 2.85
C THR A 91 -1.02 -20.72 1.55
N VAL A 92 -1.03 -19.45 1.13
CA VAL A 92 -1.69 -18.99 -0.11
C VAL A 92 -0.62 -18.62 -1.14
N SER A 93 -0.86 -19.02 -2.39
CA SER A 93 -0.09 -18.57 -3.54
C SER A 93 -0.74 -17.32 -4.13
N PHE A 94 0.09 -16.31 -4.38
CA PHE A 94 -0.24 -15.10 -5.14
C PHE A 94 0.51 -15.09 -6.49
N ASP A 95 0.90 -16.28 -6.96
CA ASP A 95 1.79 -16.40 -8.12
C ASP A 95 1.10 -15.87 -9.39
N GLY A 96 1.81 -15.07 -10.18
CA GLY A 96 1.33 -14.54 -11.47
C GLY A 96 0.23 -13.48 -11.38
N LEU A 97 -0.10 -12.98 -10.19
CA LEU A 97 -1.16 -11.97 -10.04
C LEU A 97 -0.67 -10.57 -10.38
N ARG A 98 -1.59 -9.74 -10.88
CA ARG A 98 -1.45 -8.29 -10.98
C ARG A 98 -2.35 -7.63 -9.94
N ILE A 99 -1.76 -6.86 -9.03
CA ILE A 99 -2.47 -6.26 -7.91
C ILE A 99 -2.21 -4.75 -7.89
N ASP A 100 -3.25 -3.96 -8.14
CA ASP A 100 -3.10 -2.53 -8.38
C ASP A 100 -4.07 -1.70 -7.53
N ARG A 101 -3.53 -0.73 -6.77
CA ARG A 101 -4.30 0.13 -5.85
C ARG A 101 -5.13 -0.66 -4.82
N CYS A 102 -4.63 -1.78 -4.34
CA CYS A 102 -5.30 -2.60 -3.32
C CYS A 102 -4.77 -2.29 -1.91
N ALA A 103 -5.56 -2.62 -0.89
CA ALA A 103 -5.19 -2.44 0.51
C ALA A 103 -5.10 -3.78 1.25
N PHE A 104 -3.98 -3.96 1.94
CA PHE A 104 -3.64 -5.07 2.80
C PHE A 104 -3.15 -4.56 4.17
N SER A 105 -3.48 -3.31 4.53
CA SER A 105 -3.06 -2.74 5.80
C SER A 105 -3.49 -3.65 6.95
N ARG A 106 -2.57 -3.96 7.88
CA ARG A 106 -2.79 -4.89 9.01
C ARG A 106 -3.16 -6.33 8.62
N ALA A 107 -3.05 -6.70 7.34
CA ALA A 107 -3.20 -8.10 6.93
C ALA A 107 -2.01 -8.93 7.44
N SER A 108 -2.17 -10.25 7.48
CA SER A 108 -1.11 -11.18 7.86
C SER A 108 -0.96 -12.26 6.81
N PHE A 109 0.27 -12.57 6.44
CA PHE A 109 0.66 -13.60 5.48
C PHE A 109 1.64 -14.55 6.16
N VAL A 110 1.26 -15.82 6.25
CA VAL A 110 2.08 -16.87 6.86
C VAL A 110 2.30 -18.00 5.87
N GLY A 111 3.54 -18.34 5.56
CA GLY A 111 3.85 -19.43 4.62
C GLY A 111 3.38 -19.15 3.19
N CYS A 112 3.23 -17.88 2.80
CA CYS A 112 2.69 -17.49 1.50
C CYS A 112 3.80 -17.34 0.45
N ARG A 113 3.44 -17.52 -0.82
CA ARG A 113 4.35 -17.41 -1.96
C ARG A 113 3.89 -16.36 -2.95
N PHE A 114 4.85 -15.61 -3.47
CA PHE A 114 4.66 -14.49 -4.40
C PHE A 114 5.68 -14.63 -5.53
N THR A 115 5.37 -15.44 -6.54
CA THR A 115 6.22 -15.67 -7.73
C THR A 115 5.63 -14.94 -8.93
N ASP A 116 6.45 -14.25 -9.73
CA ASP A 116 5.98 -13.55 -10.94
C ASP A 116 4.81 -12.58 -10.64
N LEU A 117 4.83 -11.94 -9.47
CA LEU A 117 3.79 -11.04 -9.01
C LEU A 117 4.09 -9.60 -9.44
N GLU A 118 3.09 -8.90 -9.97
CA GLU A 118 3.14 -7.46 -10.26
C GLU A 118 2.26 -6.69 -9.28
N VAL A 119 2.83 -5.77 -8.50
CA VAL A 119 2.10 -4.97 -7.52
C VAL A 119 2.40 -3.48 -7.69
N SER A 120 1.35 -2.67 -7.79
CA SER A 120 1.48 -1.21 -7.91
C SER A 120 0.55 -0.47 -6.96
N LEU A 121 1.07 0.61 -6.36
CA LEU A 121 0.28 1.57 -5.59
C LEU A 121 -0.55 0.94 -4.45
N CYS A 122 -0.04 -0.14 -3.87
CA CYS A 122 -0.73 -0.89 -2.82
C CYS A 122 -0.30 -0.47 -1.41
N PHE A 123 -1.22 -0.64 -0.46
CA PHE A 123 -1.02 -0.30 0.94
C PHE A 123 -0.85 -1.56 1.78
N PHE A 124 0.31 -1.67 2.40
CA PHE A 124 0.72 -2.75 3.29
C PHE A 124 1.11 -2.20 4.67
N ASP A 125 0.57 -1.05 5.08
CA ASP A 125 0.84 -0.45 6.38
C ASP A 125 0.54 -1.43 7.51
N PHE A 126 1.51 -1.65 8.40
CA PHE A 126 1.41 -2.59 9.52
C PHE A 126 1.08 -4.03 9.12
N VAL A 127 1.35 -4.43 7.87
CA VAL A 127 1.23 -5.82 7.42
C VAL A 127 2.22 -6.71 8.16
N GLU A 128 1.90 -7.98 8.31
CA GLU A 128 2.83 -9.01 8.77
C GLU A 128 3.10 -10.03 7.67
N PHE A 129 4.37 -10.25 7.33
CA PHE A 129 4.85 -11.37 6.53
C PHE A 129 5.72 -12.26 7.41
N ILE A 130 5.35 -13.54 7.50
CA ILE A 130 6.07 -14.55 8.30
C ILE A 130 6.31 -15.77 7.41
N ASP A 131 7.56 -16.20 7.31
CA ASP A 131 7.92 -17.40 6.53
C ASP A 131 7.40 -17.32 5.08
N CYS A 132 7.60 -16.17 4.44
CA CYS A 132 7.09 -15.90 3.09
C CYS A 132 8.23 -15.84 2.06
N ALA A 133 7.93 -16.28 0.85
CA ALA A 133 8.87 -16.29 -0.26
C ALA A 133 8.37 -15.44 -1.42
N PHE A 134 9.20 -14.48 -1.83
CA PHE A 134 9.00 -13.60 -2.98
C PHE A 134 10.06 -13.91 -4.03
N SER A 135 9.64 -14.18 -5.26
CA SER A 135 10.54 -14.52 -6.35
C SER A 135 10.11 -13.86 -7.65
N ALA A 136 11.06 -13.32 -8.42
CA ALA A 136 10.79 -12.78 -9.76
C ALA A 136 9.61 -11.79 -9.80
N SER A 137 9.47 -10.97 -8.74
CA SER A 137 8.29 -10.13 -8.53
C SER A 137 8.65 -8.66 -8.55
N PHE A 138 7.68 -7.83 -8.94
CA PHE A 138 7.83 -6.39 -9.10
C PHE A 138 6.85 -5.64 -8.21
N PHE A 139 7.34 -4.79 -7.31
CA PHE A 139 6.54 -3.92 -6.47
C PHE A 139 6.92 -2.46 -6.71
N SER A 140 5.98 -1.66 -7.22
CA SER A 140 6.23 -0.24 -7.49
C SER A 140 5.34 0.65 -6.64
N ALA A 141 5.96 1.65 -6.02
CA ALA A 141 5.29 2.68 -5.24
C ALA A 141 4.33 2.11 -4.17
N CYS A 142 4.71 0.99 -3.55
CA CYS A 142 3.96 0.35 -2.48
C CYS A 142 4.40 0.86 -1.10
N VAL A 143 3.46 0.86 -0.15
CA VAL A 143 3.68 1.38 1.22
C VAL A 143 3.69 0.24 2.22
N PHE A 144 4.83 -0.03 2.83
CA PHE A 144 5.07 -1.02 3.89
C PHE A 144 5.37 -0.33 5.24
N GLY A 145 4.75 0.81 5.50
CA GLY A 145 4.98 1.60 6.71
C GLY A 145 4.67 0.80 7.98
N GLY A 146 5.63 0.66 8.88
CA GLY A 146 5.47 -0.13 10.11
C GLY A 146 5.24 -1.63 9.90
N ALA A 147 5.48 -2.16 8.70
CA ALA A 147 5.36 -3.58 8.39
C ALA A 147 6.29 -4.44 9.26
N VAL A 148 5.91 -5.70 9.45
CA VAL A 148 6.73 -6.72 10.10
C VAL A 148 7.06 -7.81 9.09
N LEU A 149 8.35 -8.07 8.90
CA LEU A 149 8.84 -9.14 8.05
C LEU A 149 9.72 -10.04 8.90
N ARG A 150 9.36 -11.33 8.99
CA ARG A 150 10.11 -12.33 9.74
C ARG A 150 10.36 -13.56 8.87
N ASP A 151 11.60 -14.05 8.86
CA ASP A 151 11.97 -15.29 8.18
C ASP A 151 11.55 -15.27 6.70
N CYS A 152 11.65 -14.10 6.04
CA CYS A 152 11.21 -13.91 4.67
C CYS A 152 12.38 -13.94 3.69
N VAL A 153 12.12 -14.40 2.47
CA VAL A 153 13.10 -14.46 1.38
C VAL A 153 12.58 -13.67 0.18
N PHE A 154 13.41 -12.76 -0.32
CA PHE A 154 13.23 -12.03 -1.56
C PHE A 154 14.35 -12.44 -2.52
N TYR A 155 13.98 -13.04 -3.64
CA TYR A 155 14.93 -13.48 -4.66
C TYR A 155 14.55 -12.90 -6.01
N ASN A 156 15.46 -12.16 -6.65
CA ASN A 156 15.18 -11.53 -7.95
C ASN A 156 13.91 -10.67 -7.91
N VAL A 157 13.79 -9.80 -6.91
CA VAL A 157 12.65 -8.90 -6.72
C VAL A 157 13.05 -7.47 -7.03
N GLU A 158 12.14 -6.71 -7.62
CA GLU A 158 12.29 -5.28 -7.85
C GLU A 158 11.33 -4.51 -6.94
N LEU A 159 11.85 -3.54 -6.17
CA LEU A 159 11.08 -2.74 -5.20
C LEU A 159 11.12 -1.21 -5.48
N PRO A 160 11.09 -0.72 -6.73
CA PRO A 160 11.30 0.70 -7.00
C PRO A 160 10.28 1.59 -6.27
N LEU A 161 10.80 2.64 -5.62
CA LEU A 161 10.00 3.64 -4.91
C LEU A 161 9.14 3.07 -3.77
N CYS A 162 9.43 1.86 -3.29
CA CYS A 162 8.74 1.29 -2.14
C CYS A 162 9.17 1.94 -0.82
N ASN A 163 8.26 1.93 0.14
CA ASN A 163 8.46 2.60 1.42
C ASN A 163 8.27 1.66 2.61
N PHE A 164 9.36 1.31 3.28
CA PHE A 164 9.44 0.47 4.48
C PHE A 164 9.73 1.30 5.76
N VAL A 165 9.31 2.58 5.80
CA VAL A 165 9.51 3.45 6.97
C VAL A 165 9.02 2.79 8.26
N GLY A 166 9.86 2.77 9.28
CA GLY A 166 9.53 2.23 10.61
C GLY A 166 9.22 0.73 10.63
N SER A 167 9.50 0.00 9.55
CA SER A 167 9.31 -1.45 9.49
C SER A 167 10.25 -2.20 10.44
N ARG A 168 9.91 -3.45 10.73
CA ARG A 168 10.73 -4.38 11.51
C ARG A 168 11.01 -5.61 10.66
N CYS A 169 12.26 -5.78 10.27
CA CYS A 169 12.72 -6.92 9.49
C CYS A 169 13.64 -7.78 10.38
N ASN A 170 13.30 -9.04 10.55
CA ASN A 170 14.07 -9.99 11.35
C ASN A 170 14.34 -11.26 10.52
N GLN A 171 15.61 -11.65 10.40
CA GLN A 171 16.02 -12.83 9.63
C GLN A 171 15.50 -12.80 8.18
N VAL A 172 15.70 -11.67 7.49
CA VAL A 172 15.25 -11.48 6.11
C VAL A 172 16.43 -11.62 5.15
N SER A 173 16.25 -12.41 4.10
CA SER A 173 17.25 -12.55 3.03
C SER A 173 16.73 -11.89 1.76
N VAL A 174 17.54 -11.00 1.19
CA VAL A 174 17.29 -10.31 -0.08
C VAL A 174 18.46 -10.62 -1.01
N VAL A 175 18.18 -11.29 -2.13
CA VAL A 175 19.18 -11.86 -3.01
C VAL A 175 18.87 -11.49 -4.45
N ASP A 176 19.89 -11.10 -5.22
CA ASP A 176 19.80 -10.78 -6.64
C ASP A 176 18.67 -9.77 -6.97
N SER A 177 18.41 -8.81 -6.07
CA SER A 177 17.23 -7.94 -6.12
C SER A 177 17.59 -6.47 -6.36
N ASP A 178 16.64 -5.70 -6.92
CA ASP A 178 16.75 -4.25 -7.08
C ASP A 178 15.87 -3.51 -6.07
N LEU A 179 16.50 -2.67 -5.26
CA LEU A 179 15.87 -1.85 -4.24
C LEU A 179 16.13 -0.36 -4.48
N GLU A 180 16.53 0.06 -5.69
CA GLU A 180 16.84 1.44 -6.01
C GLU A 180 15.73 2.40 -5.53
N ARG A 181 16.15 3.46 -4.82
CA ARG A 181 15.25 4.48 -4.25
C ARG A 181 14.21 3.94 -3.25
N THR A 182 14.42 2.76 -2.67
CA THR A 182 13.61 2.25 -1.57
C THR A 182 13.92 3.02 -0.27
N ARG A 183 12.94 3.13 0.62
CA ARG A 183 13.09 3.83 1.91
C ARG A 183 12.93 2.89 3.09
N PHE A 184 13.96 2.78 3.93
CA PHE A 184 13.96 2.08 5.22
C PHE A 184 14.14 3.04 6.42
N VAL A 185 13.68 4.30 6.29
CA VAL A 185 13.90 5.33 7.32
C VAL A 185 13.29 4.89 8.65
N GLY A 186 14.09 4.90 9.72
CA GLY A 186 13.65 4.51 11.06
C GLY A 186 13.32 3.02 11.22
N ALA A 187 13.62 2.17 10.23
CA ALA A 187 13.38 0.74 10.30
C ALA A 187 14.32 0.05 11.30
N SER A 188 13.90 -1.10 11.82
CA SER A 188 14.75 -2.01 12.58
C SER A 188 15.07 -3.22 11.72
N LEU A 189 16.34 -3.41 11.38
CA LEU A 189 16.83 -4.52 10.58
C LEU A 189 17.73 -5.39 11.45
N ASP A 190 17.32 -6.64 11.70
CA ASP A 190 18.07 -7.58 12.54
C ASP A 190 18.28 -8.92 11.82
N GLY A 191 19.53 -9.30 11.54
CA GLY A 191 19.86 -10.48 10.73
C GLY A 191 19.40 -10.34 9.27
N VAL A 192 19.55 -9.15 8.68
CA VAL A 192 19.12 -8.88 7.29
C VAL A 192 20.29 -8.98 6.33
N ARG A 193 20.18 -9.85 5.33
CA ARG A 193 21.21 -10.03 4.31
C ARG A 193 20.75 -9.47 2.97
N PHE A 194 21.50 -8.51 2.44
CA PHE A 194 21.46 -8.12 1.03
C PHE A 194 22.65 -8.77 0.31
N ALA A 195 22.39 -9.61 -0.69
CA ALA A 195 23.41 -10.29 -1.47
C ALA A 195 23.19 -10.03 -2.96
N ASN A 196 24.22 -9.52 -3.66
CA ASN A 196 24.15 -9.17 -5.08
C ASN A 196 22.98 -8.22 -5.41
N CYS A 197 22.67 -7.27 -4.52
CA CYS A 197 21.54 -6.37 -4.70
C CYS A 197 21.96 -5.01 -5.26
N ASN A 198 21.04 -4.33 -5.95
CA ASN A 198 21.15 -2.90 -6.19
C ASN A 198 20.45 -2.15 -5.04
N VAL A 199 21.20 -1.49 -4.17
CA VAL A 199 20.66 -0.61 -3.11
C VAL A 199 21.04 0.85 -3.35
N ARG A 200 21.30 1.22 -4.62
CA ARG A 200 21.59 2.59 -5.01
C ARG A 200 20.47 3.55 -4.61
N ASP A 201 20.81 4.76 -4.17
CA ASP A 201 19.84 5.78 -3.73
C ASP A 201 18.87 5.31 -2.61
N THR A 202 19.15 4.17 -1.96
CA THR A 202 18.32 3.63 -0.88
C THR A 202 18.59 4.39 0.41
N THR A 203 17.56 4.76 1.15
CA THR A 203 17.73 5.50 2.41
C THR A 203 17.43 4.63 3.64
N PHE A 204 18.45 4.45 4.47
CA PHE A 204 18.41 3.80 5.77
C PHE A 204 18.54 4.82 6.91
N LYS A 205 18.20 6.11 6.68
CA LYS A 205 18.34 7.16 7.69
C LYS A 205 17.62 6.77 8.99
N ASN A 206 18.31 6.91 10.13
CA ASN A 206 17.81 6.54 11.46
C ASN A 206 17.40 5.06 11.61
N ALA A 207 17.73 4.19 10.66
CA ALA A 207 17.51 2.76 10.83
C ALA A 207 18.46 2.20 11.90
N LYS A 208 18.05 1.09 12.52
CA LYS A 208 18.86 0.34 13.49
C LYS A 208 19.30 -0.96 12.85
N PHE A 209 20.61 -1.22 12.77
CA PHE A 209 21.13 -2.47 12.24
C PHE A 209 21.62 -3.37 13.39
N GLY A 210 21.10 -4.59 13.43
CA GLY A 210 21.69 -5.77 14.07
C GLY A 210 22.04 -6.78 12.98
N ASP A 211 23.30 -7.19 12.89
CA ASP A 211 23.77 -8.19 11.90
C ASP A 211 23.22 -7.99 10.47
N VAL A 212 23.54 -6.83 9.87
CA VAL A 212 23.14 -6.49 8.49
C VAL A 212 24.36 -6.57 7.57
N THR A 213 24.22 -7.20 6.41
CA THR A 213 25.30 -7.33 5.42
C THR A 213 24.85 -6.91 4.02
N PHE A 214 25.76 -6.32 3.23
CA PHE A 214 25.51 -5.87 1.85
C PHE A 214 26.47 -6.51 0.83
N ARG A 215 26.70 -7.82 0.94
CA ARG A 215 27.70 -8.54 0.13
C ARG A 215 27.42 -8.37 -1.36
N ASN A 216 28.47 -8.03 -2.12
CA ASN A 216 28.42 -7.84 -3.57
C ASN A 216 27.30 -6.88 -4.04
N SER A 217 26.85 -5.96 -3.18
CA SER A 217 25.72 -5.08 -3.50
C SER A 217 26.21 -3.69 -3.90
N ASN A 218 25.53 -3.08 -4.87
CA ASN A 218 25.78 -1.69 -5.25
C ASN A 218 25.17 -0.75 -4.20
N GLN A 219 26.03 0.01 -3.51
CA GLN A 219 25.66 0.92 -2.42
C GLN A 219 25.87 2.40 -2.77
N GLU A 220 26.09 2.72 -4.05
CA GLU A 220 26.27 4.11 -4.49
C GLU A 220 25.08 5.00 -4.07
N GLU A 221 25.36 6.20 -3.57
CA GLU A 221 24.35 7.17 -3.11
C GLU A 221 23.40 6.66 -2.00
N ALA A 222 23.63 5.47 -1.45
CA ALA A 222 22.84 4.95 -0.34
C ALA A 222 23.13 5.77 0.92
N VAL A 223 22.07 6.09 1.67
CA VAL A 223 22.16 6.88 2.90
C VAL A 223 22.08 5.96 4.11
N PHE A 224 23.20 5.72 4.78
CA PHE A 224 23.27 4.86 5.96
C PHE A 224 22.99 5.60 7.29
N PRO A 225 22.66 4.88 8.38
CA PRO A 225 22.58 5.47 9.71
C PRO A 225 23.91 6.09 10.13
N SER A 226 23.89 7.27 10.76
CA SER A 226 25.10 8.01 11.15
C SER A 226 26.04 7.31 12.14
N ALA A 227 25.62 6.17 12.72
CA ALA A 227 26.35 5.43 13.73
C ALA A 227 26.84 4.05 13.27
N GLN A 228 26.53 3.63 12.03
CA GLN A 228 26.84 2.30 11.52
C GLN A 228 27.11 2.37 10.01
N GLU A 229 28.39 2.34 9.62
CA GLU A 229 28.76 2.04 8.23
C GLU A 229 28.67 0.53 7.99
N PRO A 230 28.17 0.10 6.82
CA PRO A 230 28.00 -1.32 6.48
C PRO A 230 29.35 -2.04 6.40
N ARG A 231 29.35 -3.34 6.76
CA ARG A 231 30.47 -4.26 6.50
C ARG A 231 30.17 -5.18 5.32
#